data_AF-A0A411PAQ1-F1
#
_entry.id   AF-A0A411PAQ1-F1
#
_cell.length_a   1.000
_cell.length_b   1.000
_cell.length_c   1.000
_cell.angle_alpha   90.00
_cell.angle_beta   90.00
_cell.angle_gamma   90.00
#
_symmetry.space_group_name_H-M   'P 1'
#
loop_
_entity.id
_entity.type
_entity.pdbx_description
1 polymer ?
#
loop_
_entity_poly.entity_id
_entity_poly.type
_entity_poly.pdbx_seq_one_letter_code
_entity_poly.pdbx_strand_id
1 'polypeptide(L)'
;VNLEVDLSKDANFIEIRCGEQHHPQPSTYTLQYCSGDSVDPQKCSPQSLTNIFYDYSSSWWKGKLNGPDGATLTIPPGGFPEEDKSFLVGCSLTVDGPPFCNVKVRVAGNPRKWGRGGGGHPGSGGSQPETDGETQAGTESSAGASSRMASVALAFLLGL
;
A
#
# COMPACT_ATOMS: atom_id res chain seq x y z
N VAL A 1 -7.48 -1.36 -20.52
CA VAL A 1 -7.01 -2.51 -19.69
C VAL A 1 -7.21 -2.14 -18.23
N ASN A 2 -7.59 -3.09 -17.37
CA ASN A 2 -7.73 -2.87 -15.93
C ASN A 2 -6.84 -3.87 -15.19
N LEU A 3 -5.98 -3.37 -14.31
CA LEU A 3 -5.07 -4.13 -13.47
C LEU A 3 -5.30 -3.76 -12.02
N GLU A 4 -5.04 -4.68 -11.11
CA GLU A 4 -5.11 -4.43 -9.67
C GLU A 4 -3.82 -4.91 -9.01
N VAL A 5 -3.35 -4.15 -8.01
CA VAL A 5 -2.13 -4.47 -7.25
C VAL A 5 -2.31 -4.09 -5.79
N ASP A 6 -1.72 -4.87 -4.90
CA ASP A 6 -1.80 -4.68 -3.45
C ASP A 6 -0.54 -4.01 -2.89
N LEU A 7 -0.75 -3.09 -1.95
CA LEU A 7 0.25 -2.51 -1.06
C LEU A 7 -0.14 -2.81 0.37
N SER A 8 0.82 -3.28 1.16
CA SER A 8 0.67 -3.46 2.60
C SER A 8 1.98 -3.11 3.30
N LYS A 9 1.95 -3.03 4.64
CA LYS A 9 3.17 -2.75 5.41
C LYS A 9 4.29 -3.76 5.15
N ASP A 10 3.94 -5.01 4.88
CA ASP A 10 4.91 -6.09 4.64
C ASP A 10 5.29 -6.23 3.15
N ALA A 11 4.47 -5.71 2.24
CA ALA A 11 4.73 -5.60 0.80
C ALA A 11 4.51 -4.15 0.36
N ASN A 12 5.48 -3.29 0.69
CA ASN A 12 5.30 -1.84 0.74
C ASN A 12 5.72 -1.08 -0.52
N PHE A 13 5.98 -1.79 -1.62
CA PHE A 13 6.32 -1.16 -2.89
C PHE A 13 5.60 -1.81 -4.06
N ILE A 14 5.34 -0.99 -5.09
CA ILE A 14 4.84 -1.42 -6.39
C ILE A 14 5.63 -0.71 -7.49
N GLU A 15 5.69 -1.33 -8.66
CA GLU A 15 6.28 -0.75 -9.85
C GLU A 15 5.23 -0.73 -10.96
N ILE A 16 5.12 0.42 -11.64
CA ILE A 16 4.20 0.59 -12.77
C ILE A 16 5.01 1.08 -13.96
N ARG A 17 4.90 0.35 -15.07
CA ARG A 17 5.55 0.65 -16.35
C ARG A 17 4.50 0.97 -17.39
N CYS A 18 4.41 2.23 -17.80
CA CYS A 18 3.70 2.61 -19.01
C CYS A 18 4.52 2.29 -20.25
N GLY A 19 5.85 2.29 -20.18
CA GLY A 19 6.72 2.19 -21.34
C GLY A 19 6.97 3.56 -21.98
N GLU A 20 8.08 3.68 -22.69
CA GLU A 20 8.63 4.97 -23.14
C GLU A 20 7.78 5.69 -24.19
N GLN A 21 6.93 4.95 -24.91
CA GLN A 21 6.06 5.46 -25.96
C GLN A 21 4.67 5.89 -25.45
N HIS A 22 4.42 5.77 -24.15
CA HIS A 22 3.11 5.96 -23.53
C HIS A 22 3.18 7.05 -22.44
N HIS A 23 2.04 7.48 -21.93
CA HIS A 23 1.95 8.66 -21.07
C HIS A 23 1.28 8.35 -19.73
N PRO A 24 1.77 8.92 -18.61
CA PRO A 24 1.19 8.72 -17.29
C PRO A 24 -0.18 9.39 -17.14
N GLN A 25 -1.08 8.75 -16.40
CA GLN A 25 -2.38 9.28 -16.01
C GLN A 25 -2.64 9.11 -14.49
N PRO A 26 -3.02 10.17 -13.76
CA PRO A 26 -2.93 11.56 -14.20
C PRO A 26 -1.46 11.94 -14.45
N SER A 27 -1.20 12.99 -15.25
CA SER A 27 0.16 13.47 -15.48
C SER A 27 0.87 13.90 -14.18
N THR A 28 0.10 14.22 -13.15
CA THR A 28 0.51 14.57 -11.78
C THR A 28 0.49 13.38 -10.80
N TYR A 29 0.63 12.14 -11.28
CA TYR A 29 0.53 10.90 -10.47
C TYR A 29 1.39 10.86 -9.19
N THR A 30 2.45 11.66 -9.09
CA THR A 30 3.27 11.77 -7.87
C THR A 30 2.65 12.64 -6.78
N LEU A 31 1.50 13.26 -7.03
CA LEU A 31 0.76 14.11 -6.11
C LEU A 31 -0.72 13.73 -6.05
N GLN A 32 -1.28 13.30 -7.18
CA GLN A 32 -2.71 13.05 -7.33
C GLN A 32 -3.02 11.66 -7.86
N TYR A 33 -4.24 11.21 -7.60
CA TYR A 33 -4.83 9.98 -8.13
C TYR A 33 -6.24 10.26 -8.66
N CYS A 34 -6.78 9.36 -9.49
CA CYS A 34 -8.17 9.41 -9.92
C CYS A 34 -9.05 8.67 -8.90
N SER A 35 -10.04 9.33 -8.31
CA SER A 35 -10.95 8.71 -7.32
C SER A 35 -12.10 7.89 -7.92
N GLY A 36 -12.32 8.01 -9.24
CA GLY A 36 -13.28 7.20 -9.99
C GLY A 36 -12.70 5.91 -10.56
N ASP A 37 -13.42 5.31 -11.51
CA ASP A 37 -13.09 3.99 -12.07
C ASP A 37 -12.20 4.03 -13.33
N SER A 38 -11.76 5.22 -13.76
CA SER A 38 -10.98 5.39 -14.99
C SER A 38 -9.96 6.52 -14.87
N VAL A 39 -8.78 6.31 -15.47
CA VAL A 39 -7.72 7.32 -15.61
C VAL A 39 -7.91 8.22 -16.83
N ASP A 40 -8.94 7.96 -17.63
CA ASP A 40 -9.42 8.85 -18.69
C ASP A 40 -9.62 10.27 -18.13
N PRO A 41 -8.96 11.32 -18.65
CA PRO A 41 -9.05 12.68 -18.15
C PRO A 41 -10.49 13.25 -18.07
N GLN A 42 -11.43 12.73 -18.86
CA GLN A 42 -12.84 13.14 -18.81
C GLN A 42 -13.61 12.48 -17.66
N LYS A 43 -13.09 11.39 -17.10
CA LYS A 43 -13.74 10.60 -16.03
C LYS A 43 -12.94 10.61 -14.72
N CYS A 44 -11.66 10.96 -14.80
CA CYS A 44 -10.80 11.11 -13.65
C CYS A 44 -11.24 12.35 -12.86
N SER A 45 -11.58 12.14 -11.59
CA SER A 45 -11.65 13.23 -10.61
C SER A 45 -10.36 13.22 -9.80
N PRO A 46 -9.40 14.14 -10.07
CA PRO A 46 -8.11 14.13 -9.40
C PRO A 46 -8.25 14.48 -7.91
N GLN A 47 -7.68 13.67 -7.04
CA GLN A 47 -7.63 13.86 -5.59
C GLN A 47 -6.19 13.75 -5.09
N SER A 48 -5.88 14.39 -3.96
CA SER A 48 -4.53 14.38 -3.39
C SER A 48 -4.18 13.04 -2.76
N LEU A 49 -2.98 12.53 -2.97
CA LEU A 49 -2.47 11.31 -2.31
C LEU A 49 -2.37 11.44 -0.79
N THR A 50 -2.36 12.68 -0.26
CA THR A 50 -2.50 12.95 1.18
C THR A 50 -3.84 12.49 1.77
N ASN A 51 -4.85 12.23 0.93
CA ASN A 51 -6.14 11.67 1.37
C ASN A 51 -6.05 10.16 1.65
N ILE A 52 -4.96 9.51 1.22
CA ILE A 52 -4.75 8.06 1.33
C ILE A 52 -3.60 7.75 2.29
N PHE A 53 -2.49 8.48 2.18
CA PHE A 53 -1.28 8.20 2.94
C PHE A 53 -0.99 9.28 3.97
N TYR A 54 -0.56 8.87 5.16
CA TYR A 54 -0.06 9.80 6.19
C TYR A 54 1.32 10.32 5.82
N ASP A 55 1.59 11.60 6.11
CA ASP A 55 2.89 12.26 5.85
C ASP A 55 3.42 12.05 4.43
N TYR A 56 2.49 11.98 3.46
CA TYR A 56 2.80 11.70 2.07
C TYR A 56 3.87 12.66 1.51
N SER A 57 4.81 12.09 0.74
CA SER A 57 5.80 12.85 -0.01
C SER A 57 5.91 12.31 -1.43
N SER A 58 5.97 13.22 -2.42
CA SER A 58 6.23 12.85 -3.82
C SER A 58 7.57 12.13 -4.01
N SER A 59 8.51 12.28 -3.07
CA SER A 59 9.79 11.58 -3.07
C SER A 59 9.68 10.06 -2.93
N TRP A 60 8.51 9.54 -2.54
CA TRP A 60 8.23 8.11 -2.46
C TRP A 60 8.10 7.44 -3.83
N TRP A 61 7.85 8.24 -4.87
CA TRP A 61 7.97 7.82 -6.25
C TRP A 61 9.42 7.96 -6.74
N LYS A 62 9.96 6.88 -7.29
CA LYS A 62 11.27 6.86 -7.96
C LYS A 62 11.08 6.47 -9.42
N GLY A 63 11.84 7.11 -10.31
CA GLY A 63 11.68 6.89 -11.76
C GLY A 63 10.51 7.67 -12.36
N LYS A 64 10.08 7.26 -13.54
CA LYS A 64 8.95 7.85 -14.28
C LYS A 64 8.14 6.74 -14.89
N LEU A 65 6.81 6.80 -14.83
CA LEU A 65 5.95 5.74 -15.37
C LEU A 65 6.26 5.43 -16.85
N ASN A 66 6.64 6.44 -17.64
CA ASN A 66 7.06 6.31 -19.03
C ASN A 66 8.60 6.36 -19.21
N GLY A 67 9.36 6.07 -18.17
CA GLY A 67 10.80 5.80 -18.26
C GLY A 67 11.08 4.32 -18.59
N PRO A 68 12.34 3.96 -18.88
CA PRO A 68 12.73 2.60 -19.25
C PRO A 68 12.35 1.56 -18.20
N ASP A 69 12.49 1.93 -16.92
CA ASP A 69 12.19 1.05 -15.78
C ASP A 69 10.83 1.33 -15.12
N GLY A 70 10.06 2.29 -15.64
CA GLY A 70 8.84 2.77 -15.01
C GLY A 70 9.07 3.58 -13.74
N ALA A 71 8.04 3.66 -12.90
CA ALA A 71 8.13 4.26 -11.58
C ALA A 71 7.79 3.29 -10.47
N THR A 72 8.57 3.34 -9.40
CA THR A 72 8.36 2.60 -8.17
C THR A 72 7.76 3.53 -7.11
N LEU A 73 6.64 3.13 -6.51
CA LEU A 73 6.09 3.76 -5.32
C LEU A 73 6.46 2.92 -4.10
N THR A 74 7.17 3.52 -3.14
CA THR A 74 7.53 2.86 -1.88
C THR A 74 6.94 3.61 -0.69
N ILE A 75 6.07 2.95 0.08
CA ILE A 75 5.40 3.54 1.24
C ILE A 75 6.22 3.24 2.51
N PRO A 76 6.64 4.24 3.29
CA PRO A 76 7.29 3.98 4.57
C PRO A 76 6.28 3.39 5.57
N PRO A 77 6.73 2.62 6.58
CA PRO A 77 5.83 1.95 7.53
C PRO A 77 4.79 2.85 8.23
N GLY A 78 5.14 4.13 8.47
CA GLY A 78 4.24 5.11 9.09
C GLY A 78 3.27 5.80 8.12
N GLY A 79 3.44 5.61 6.81
CA GLY A 79 2.63 6.25 5.78
C GLY A 79 1.33 5.52 5.45
N PHE A 80 1.18 4.27 5.88
CA PHE A 80 -0.03 3.48 5.63
C PHE A 80 -1.24 4.03 6.39
N PRO A 81 -2.43 4.09 5.76
CA PRO A 81 -3.67 4.52 6.40
C PRO A 81 -4.08 3.57 7.54
N GLU A 82 -4.99 4.01 8.42
CA GLU A 82 -5.58 3.13 9.44
C GLU A 82 -6.56 2.10 8.85
N GLU A 83 -7.26 2.48 7.77
CA GLU A 83 -8.25 1.65 7.09
C GLU A 83 -7.81 1.29 5.68
N ASP A 84 -8.38 0.24 5.11
CA ASP A 84 -8.18 -0.10 3.70
C ASP A 84 -8.64 1.06 2.81
N LYS A 85 -7.79 1.42 1.85
CA LYS A 85 -8.06 2.44 0.83
C LYS A 85 -7.73 1.89 -0.55
N SER A 86 -8.18 2.59 -1.59
CA SER A 86 -7.72 2.35 -2.94
C SER A 86 -7.60 3.66 -3.71
N PHE A 87 -6.70 3.67 -4.68
CA PHE A 87 -6.56 4.79 -5.60
C PHE A 87 -6.26 4.28 -7.01
N LEU A 88 -6.56 5.11 -8.02
CA LEU A 88 -6.35 4.77 -9.42
C LEU A 88 -5.29 5.68 -10.05
N VAL A 89 -4.31 5.06 -10.69
CA VAL A 89 -3.32 5.67 -11.58
C VAL A 89 -3.20 4.80 -12.82
N GLY A 90 -2.44 5.23 -13.83
CA GLY A 90 -2.38 4.45 -15.05
C GLY A 90 -1.62 5.10 -16.19
N CYS A 91 -1.97 4.65 -17.39
CA CYS A 91 -1.30 5.02 -18.63
C CYS A 91 -2.31 5.33 -19.73
N SER A 92 -1.92 6.17 -20.67
CA SER A 92 -2.62 6.47 -21.91
C SER A 92 -1.69 6.26 -23.12
N LEU A 93 -2.23 5.81 -24.25
CA LEU A 93 -1.42 5.58 -25.46
C LEU A 93 -0.79 6.87 -25.96
N THR A 94 -1.60 7.93 -26.06
CA THR A 94 -1.13 9.29 -26.38
C THR A 94 -1.26 10.17 -25.14
N VAL A 95 -0.73 11.40 -25.20
CA VAL A 95 -1.04 12.43 -24.19
C VAL A 95 -2.55 12.53 -24.10
N ASP A 96 -3.10 12.26 -22.91
CA ASP A 96 -4.53 12.37 -22.58
C ASP A 96 -5.50 11.53 -23.44
N GLY A 97 -5.01 10.59 -24.24
CA GLY A 97 -5.81 9.87 -25.22
C GLY A 97 -5.79 8.34 -25.11
N PRO A 98 -6.89 7.66 -25.49
CA PRO A 98 -7.04 6.22 -25.35
C PRO A 98 -6.11 5.43 -26.30
N PRO A 99 -5.98 4.09 -26.10
CA PRO A 99 -6.51 3.30 -24.99
C PRO A 99 -5.87 3.67 -23.64
N PHE A 100 -6.65 3.46 -22.57
CA PHE A 100 -6.22 3.65 -21.20
C PHE A 100 -5.90 2.31 -20.52
N CYS A 101 -4.85 2.30 -19.70
CA CYS A 101 -4.53 1.25 -18.75
C CYS A 101 -4.81 1.78 -17.34
N ASN A 102 -5.83 1.25 -16.69
CA ASN A 102 -6.19 1.59 -15.32
C ASN A 102 -5.48 0.64 -14.36
N VAL A 103 -4.78 1.18 -13.37
CA VAL A 103 -4.10 0.42 -12.32
C VAL A 103 -4.73 0.82 -10.99
N LYS A 104 -5.55 -0.08 -10.43
CA LYS A 104 -6.15 0.09 -9.11
C LYS A 104 -5.19 -0.44 -8.06
N VAL A 105 -4.66 0.48 -7.28
CA VAL A 105 -3.79 0.16 -6.16
C VAL A 105 -4.66 0.03 -4.91
N ARG A 106 -4.69 -1.17 -4.33
CA ARG A 106 -5.34 -1.45 -3.04
C ARG A 106 -4.30 -1.29 -1.94
N VAL A 107 -4.60 -0.45 -0.96
CA VAL A 107 -3.70 -0.16 0.16
C VAL A 107 -4.34 -0.73 1.41
N ALA A 108 -3.71 -1.76 1.99
CA ALA A 108 -4.15 -2.33 3.25
C ALA A 108 -3.95 -1.34 4.41
N GLY A 109 -4.95 -1.24 5.28
CA GLY A 109 -4.88 -0.47 6.52
C GLY A 109 -3.88 -1.08 7.50
N ASN A 110 -3.16 -0.21 8.20
CA ASN A 110 -2.24 -0.57 9.27
C ASN A 110 -2.66 0.15 10.57
N PRO A 111 -3.68 -0.37 11.27
CA PRO A 111 -4.17 0.25 12.49
C PRO A 111 -3.05 0.32 13.53
N ARG A 112 -2.84 1.50 14.10
CA ARG A 112 -1.91 1.64 15.22
C ARG A 112 -2.44 0.77 16.35
N LYS A 113 -1.68 -0.23 16.75
CA LYS A 113 -1.96 -0.98 17.98
C LYS A 113 -1.90 0.05 19.11
N TRP A 114 -3.06 0.49 19.60
CA TRP A 114 -3.11 1.26 20.83
C TRP A 114 -2.52 0.38 21.91
N GLY A 115 -1.29 0.70 22.34
CA GLY A 115 -0.70 0.02 23.49
C GLY A 115 -1.70 0.13 24.63
N ARG A 116 -1.98 -1.00 25.28
CA ARG A 116 -2.57 -1.02 26.62
C ARG A 116 -1.56 -0.36 27.58
N GLY A 117 -1.39 0.96 27.45
CA GLY A 117 -0.69 1.80 28.40
C GLY A 117 -1.65 2.05 29.54
N GLY A 118 -1.56 1.23 30.58
CA GLY A 118 -2.23 1.47 31.86
C GLY A 118 -1.74 2.78 32.46
N GLY A 119 -2.44 3.88 32.17
CA GLY A 119 -2.33 5.12 32.93
C GLY A 119 -3.18 4.99 34.18
N GLY A 120 -2.63 4.36 35.22
CA GLY A 120 -3.24 4.33 36.55
C GLY A 120 -3.28 5.73 37.14
N HIS A 121 -4.48 6.25 37.35
CA HIS A 121 -4.73 7.37 38.25
C HIS A 121 -4.71 6.83 39.69
N PRO A 122 -3.92 7.37 40.64
CA PRO A 122 -3.96 6.92 42.02
C PRO A 122 -5.23 7.46 42.68
N GLY A 123 -6.28 6.64 42.71
CA GLY A 123 -7.47 6.84 43.51
C GLY A 123 -7.48 5.87 44.69
N SER A 124 -7.28 6.40 45.90
CA SER A 124 -7.36 5.67 47.16
C SER A 124 -8.74 5.02 47.37
N GLY A 125 -8.75 3.77 47.85
CA GLY A 125 -9.82 3.27 48.72
C GLY A 125 -10.48 1.95 48.29
N GLY A 126 -10.25 0.91 49.09
CA GLY A 126 -11.33 -0.01 49.49
C GLY A 126 -11.32 -1.44 48.96
N SER A 127 -10.87 -2.35 49.81
CA SER A 127 -11.41 -3.71 50.08
C SER A 127 -11.43 -4.76 48.95
N GLN A 128 -10.51 -5.74 49.04
CA GLN A 128 -10.73 -7.13 48.61
C GLN A 128 -11.76 -7.82 49.54
N PRO A 129 -12.40 -8.90 49.09
CA PRO A 129 -11.86 -10.22 49.43
C PRO A 129 -11.74 -11.19 48.25
N GLU A 130 -10.98 -12.22 48.54
CA GLU A 130 -10.43 -13.28 47.71
C GLU A 130 -11.49 -14.25 47.15
N THR A 131 -11.21 -14.82 45.97
CA THR A 131 -11.70 -16.16 45.60
C THR A 131 -10.61 -16.92 44.84
N ASP A 132 -10.28 -18.09 45.38
CA ASP A 132 -9.31 -19.07 44.90
C ASP A 132 -9.77 -19.80 43.63
N GLY A 133 -8.82 -20.34 42.85
CA GLY A 133 -9.13 -21.24 41.73
C GLY A 133 -7.99 -21.57 40.77
N GLU A 134 -6.96 -22.25 41.27
CA GLU A 134 -6.20 -23.38 40.68
C GLU A 134 -5.86 -23.45 39.15
N THR A 135 -4.56 -23.30 38.85
CA THR A 135 -3.64 -24.20 38.09
C THR A 135 -4.06 -24.81 36.72
N GLN A 136 -3.27 -24.58 35.64
CA GLN A 136 -2.14 -25.46 35.23
C GLN A 136 -1.54 -25.13 33.83
N ALA A 137 -0.20 -25.01 33.82
CA ALA A 137 0.83 -25.46 32.84
C ALA A 137 0.74 -25.25 31.31
N GLY A 138 1.92 -25.05 30.72
CA GLY A 138 2.24 -25.48 29.35
C GLY A 138 3.00 -24.45 28.51
N THR A 139 4.29 -24.25 28.77
CA THR A 139 5.42 -24.68 27.89
C THR A 139 5.70 -23.79 26.68
N GLU A 140 6.95 -23.31 26.68
CA GLU A 140 7.68 -22.67 25.60
C GLU A 140 7.56 -23.42 24.26
N SER A 141 7.55 -22.69 23.14
CA SER A 141 8.24 -23.17 21.95
C SER A 141 8.59 -21.98 21.04
N SER A 142 9.87 -21.67 21.01
CA SER A 142 10.52 -20.87 19.98
C SER A 142 10.69 -21.71 18.71
N ALA A 143 10.22 -21.20 17.58
CA ALA A 143 10.66 -21.56 16.23
C ALA A 143 10.32 -20.34 15.36
N GLY A 144 11.22 -19.68 14.65
CA GLY A 144 12.31 -20.25 13.87
C GLY A 144 11.90 -20.27 12.40
N ALA A 145 12.01 -19.11 11.75
CA ALA A 145 12.15 -18.82 10.30
C ALA A 145 11.46 -19.73 9.25
N SER A 146 10.67 -19.11 8.37
CA SER A 146 10.62 -19.52 6.95
C SER A 146 10.20 -18.37 6.04
N SER A 147 11.15 -17.48 5.75
CA SER A 147 11.06 -16.59 4.58
C SER A 147 11.18 -17.43 3.31
N ARG A 148 10.06 -17.73 2.67
CA ARG A 148 10.05 -18.19 1.27
C ARG A 148 9.74 -16.99 0.40
N MET A 149 10.78 -16.30 -0.05
CA MET A 149 10.67 -15.35 -1.15
C MET A 149 10.26 -16.15 -2.40
N ALA A 150 9.02 -16.00 -2.85
CA ALA A 150 8.59 -16.49 -4.15
C ALA A 150 9.08 -15.51 -5.22
N SER A 151 10.33 -15.66 -5.67
CA SER A 151 10.79 -15.06 -6.91
C SER A 151 10.18 -15.83 -8.08
N VAL A 152 9.21 -15.22 -8.76
CA VAL A 152 8.74 -15.71 -10.07
C VAL A 152 9.67 -15.12 -11.12
N ALA A 153 10.76 -15.84 -11.41
CA ALA A 153 11.58 -15.57 -12.58
C ALA A 153 10.85 -16.14 -13.82
N LEU A 154 10.26 -15.26 -14.63
CA LEU A 154 9.80 -15.62 -15.97
C LEU A 154 11.02 -15.77 -16.88
N ALA A 155 11.47 -17.01 -17.05
CA ALA A 155 12.40 -17.38 -18.11
C ALA A 155 11.61 -17.48 -19.43
N PHE A 156 11.73 -16.47 -20.29
CA PHE A 156 11.38 -16.62 -21.71
C PHE A 156 12.61 -17.16 -22.44
N LEU A 157 12.56 -18.44 -22.80
CA LEU A 157 13.43 -19.05 -23.79
C LEU A 157 12.59 -19.84 -24.79
N LEU A 158 13.08 -19.83 -26.04
CA LEU A 158 12.56 -20.38 -27.31
C LEU A 158 11.68 -19.36 -28.06
N GLY A 159 12.09 -18.76 -29.18
CA GLY A 159 13.09 -19.16 -30.16
C GLY A 159 12.45 -19.98 -31.29
N LEU A 160 11.70 -19.31 -32.16
CA LEU A 160 11.50 -19.55 -33.61
C LEU A 160 10.73 -18.37 -34.20
#